data_AF-A0A662ZEQ6-F1
#
_entry.id   AF-A0A662ZEQ6-F1
#
_cell.length_a   1.000
_cell.length_b   1.000
_cell.length_c   1.000
_cell.angle_alpha   90.00
_cell.angle_beta   90.00
_cell.angle_gamma   90.00
#
_symmetry.space_group_name_H-M   'P 1'
#
loop_
_entity.id
_entity.type
_entity.pdbx_description
1 polymer ?
#
loop_
_entity_poly.entity_id
_entity_poly.type
_entity_poly.pdbx_seq_one_letter_code
_entity_poly.pdbx_strand_id
1 'polypeptide(L)'
;MAESINYKCPACGGAMDFDIKTHKLKCQFCDSEFTVDDVVATKGAKKFNKDGEFVRKNHFNEPEEPIVRHLAPGDDETCKYDTYACRQCGGEIQIPPTVISTICPYCGNNVVFYDKLTGNHIPDLVVPFKIEKFALKEAYQRHLKFKPFVPGKFKRENTFEQIRGYYIPFWIYDLKAEGGATFKAEREDPQKVSVYKAHRHGYMLFESIPEDSSKFFDDAMTESLEPFVFNDAIPFETEYLSGFEAHVYDESCNEGAEKASNRAAMTLIDALQETVSHVYSRVTFESDDIKTTDIQAQSVLYPIWMLTTKWNGEEYYFAMNAQTGTFVGNLPRNNVVYFLSLSISTLLLGWLFFAMFKDWVALVVAAILAVGIHMAIDSSRVSVKRASKATNYGKTETFRITYSDDVFSHAYQKSRR
;
A
#
# COMPACT_ATOMS: atom_id res chain seq x y z
N MET A 1 15.86 -31.86 8.20
CA MET A 1 15.41 -30.74 9.06
C MET A 1 15.77 -29.47 8.32
N ALA A 2 14.79 -28.59 8.11
CA ALA A 2 14.93 -27.35 7.38
C ALA A 2 15.96 -26.41 8.04
N GLU A 3 16.64 -25.58 7.24
CA GLU A 3 17.85 -24.88 7.68
C GLU A 3 17.58 -23.40 8.00
N SER A 4 17.49 -23.06 9.29
CA SER A 4 17.44 -21.67 9.76
C SER A 4 18.82 -21.18 10.18
N ILE A 5 19.15 -19.92 9.91
CA ILE A 5 20.37 -19.27 10.43
C ILE A 5 19.94 -18.10 11.31
N ASN A 6 20.59 -18.00 12.47
CA ASN A 6 20.41 -16.88 13.39
C ASN A 6 21.54 -15.87 13.18
N TYR A 7 21.20 -14.59 13.10
CA TYR A 7 22.17 -13.52 13.16
C TYR A 7 22.75 -13.40 14.57
N LYS A 8 24.05 -13.65 14.70
CA LYS A 8 24.77 -13.59 15.97
C LYS A 8 25.79 -12.46 15.94
N CYS A 9 25.91 -11.76 17.05
CA CYS A 9 26.92 -10.72 17.26
C CYS A 9 28.33 -11.32 17.16
N PRO A 10 29.22 -10.78 16.29
CA PRO A 10 30.62 -11.23 16.22
C PRO A 10 31.39 -11.07 17.53
N ALA A 11 31.02 -10.09 18.38
CA ALA A 11 31.73 -9.81 19.63
C ALA A 11 31.33 -10.72 20.79
N CYS A 12 30.05 -11.11 20.90
CA CYS A 12 29.55 -11.84 22.08
C CYS A 12 28.59 -13.01 21.77
N GLY A 13 28.21 -13.22 20.50
CA GLY A 13 27.27 -14.26 20.10
C GLY A 13 25.79 -13.96 20.40
N GLY A 14 25.48 -12.79 20.96
CA GLY A 14 24.11 -12.34 21.26
C GLY A 14 23.29 -11.97 20.02
N ALA A 15 21.98 -11.82 20.19
CA ALA A 15 21.07 -11.37 19.14
C ALA A 15 21.44 -9.96 18.64
N MET A 16 21.26 -9.74 17.33
CA MET A 16 21.42 -8.44 16.69
C MET A 16 20.13 -8.06 15.98
N ASP A 17 19.75 -6.79 16.12
CA ASP A 17 18.64 -6.19 15.40
C ASP A 17 19.14 -5.04 14.53
N PHE A 18 18.42 -4.77 13.46
CA PHE A 18 18.67 -3.59 12.64
C PHE A 18 18.16 -2.35 13.36
N ASP A 19 19.07 -1.46 13.73
CA ASP A 19 18.76 -0.19 14.36
C ASP A 19 18.43 0.86 13.30
N ILE A 20 17.18 1.32 13.33
CA ILE A 20 16.60 2.24 12.35
C ILE A 20 17.30 3.60 12.36
N LYS A 21 17.79 4.08 13.51
CA LYS A 21 18.41 5.42 13.61
C LYS A 21 19.79 5.45 13.00
N THR A 22 20.59 4.44 13.32
CA THR A 22 21.99 4.36 12.89
C THR A 22 22.16 3.66 11.56
N HIS A 23 21.11 2.95 11.08
CA HIS A 23 21.16 2.04 9.93
C HIS A 23 22.27 0.99 10.06
N LYS A 24 22.45 0.47 11.27
CA LYS A 24 23.45 -0.55 11.63
C LYS A 24 22.80 -1.72 12.34
N LEU A 25 23.50 -2.85 12.39
CA LEU A 25 23.15 -3.95 13.26
C LEU A 25 23.66 -3.67 14.67
N LYS A 26 22.75 -3.59 15.64
CA LYS A 26 23.07 -3.38 17.05
C LYS A 26 22.82 -4.65 17.85
N CYS A 27 23.79 -5.04 18.66
CA CYS A 27 23.65 -6.18 19.56
C CYS A 27 22.86 -5.79 20.82
N GLN A 28 21.82 -6.56 21.15
CA GLN A 28 20.96 -6.34 22.33
C GLN A 28 21.65 -6.70 23.67
N PHE A 29 22.86 -7.25 23.65
CA PHE A 29 23.55 -7.77 24.84
C PHE A 29 24.85 -7.03 25.19
N CYS A 30 25.65 -6.67 24.18
CA CYS A 30 26.95 -6.03 24.39
C CYS A 30 27.06 -4.64 23.74
N ASP A 31 25.96 -4.13 23.18
CA ASP A 31 25.86 -2.82 22.52
C ASP A 31 26.83 -2.58 21.35
N SER A 32 27.50 -3.62 20.85
CA SER A 32 28.33 -3.52 19.64
C SER A 32 27.48 -3.21 18.42
N GLU A 33 27.99 -2.32 17.57
CA GLU A 33 27.37 -1.91 16.30
C GLU A 33 28.23 -2.33 15.11
N PHE A 34 27.58 -2.83 14.06
CA PHE A 34 28.22 -3.21 12.80
C PHE A 34 27.43 -2.65 11.63
N THR A 35 28.10 -2.15 10.58
CA THR A 35 27.36 -1.81 9.36
C THR A 35 26.91 -3.09 8.65
N VAL A 36 25.88 -3.00 7.79
CA VAL A 36 25.46 -4.14 6.98
C VAL A 36 26.60 -4.59 6.07
N ASP A 37 27.31 -3.64 5.45
CA ASP A 37 28.46 -3.93 4.60
C ASP A 37 29.61 -4.64 5.34
N ASP A 38 29.89 -4.28 6.60
CA ASP A 38 30.92 -4.95 7.41
C ASP A 38 30.57 -6.43 7.61
N VAL A 39 29.29 -6.73 7.82
CA VAL A 39 28.81 -8.11 8.03
C VAL A 39 28.79 -8.87 6.71
N VAL A 40 28.34 -8.24 5.61
CA VAL A 40 28.30 -8.86 4.27
C VAL A 40 29.70 -9.10 3.72
N ALA A 41 30.66 -8.20 3.97
CA ALA A 41 32.05 -8.34 3.55
C ALA A 41 32.73 -9.59 4.14
N THR A 42 32.30 -10.05 5.32
CA THR A 42 32.78 -11.32 5.90
C THR A 42 32.22 -12.57 5.21
N LYS A 43 31.15 -12.45 4.42
CA LYS A 43 30.45 -13.56 3.73
C LYS A 43 30.81 -13.69 2.24
N GLY A 44 31.56 -12.76 1.66
CA GLY A 44 32.16 -12.90 0.34
C GLY A 44 31.22 -12.77 -0.87
N ALA A 45 30.04 -12.16 -0.74
CA ALA A 45 29.12 -11.95 -1.86
C ALA A 45 29.24 -10.52 -2.42
N LYS A 46 29.54 -10.38 -3.72
CA LYS A 46 29.38 -9.12 -4.47
C LYS A 46 28.28 -9.31 -5.51
N LYS A 47 27.15 -8.61 -5.36
CA LYS A 47 26.09 -8.46 -6.38
C LYS A 47 26.32 -7.26 -7.31
N PHE A 48 27.46 -6.60 -7.20
CA PHE A 48 27.81 -5.44 -8.02
C PHE A 48 28.56 -5.90 -9.28
N ASN A 49 28.33 -5.23 -10.41
CA ASN A 49 29.15 -5.41 -11.60
C ASN A 49 30.60 -4.92 -11.34
N LYS A 50 31.49 -5.09 -12.32
CA LYS A 50 32.90 -4.67 -12.20
C LYS A 50 33.08 -3.17 -11.92
N ASP A 51 32.06 -2.37 -12.19
CA ASP A 51 32.03 -0.92 -12.05
C ASP A 51 31.33 -0.46 -10.76
N GLY A 52 30.81 -1.39 -9.94
CA GLY A 52 30.14 -1.08 -8.68
C GLY A 52 28.64 -0.77 -8.81
N GLU A 53 28.03 -0.99 -9.98
CA GLU A 53 26.60 -0.75 -10.19
C GLU A 53 25.76 -2.01 -9.93
N PHE A 54 24.56 -1.79 -9.37
CA PHE A 54 23.57 -2.84 -9.18
C PHE A 54 22.96 -3.25 -10.53
N VAL A 55 23.02 -4.54 -10.85
CA VAL A 55 22.42 -5.06 -12.08
C VAL A 55 20.93 -5.26 -11.85
N ARG A 56 20.10 -4.42 -12.48
CA ARG A 56 18.64 -4.61 -12.49
C ARG A 56 18.30 -5.92 -13.19
N LYS A 57 17.73 -6.88 -12.44
CA LYS A 57 17.04 -8.04 -13.03
C LYS A 57 15.65 -7.64 -13.51
N ASN A 58 15.20 -8.24 -14.60
CA ASN A 58 13.83 -8.08 -15.09
C ASN A 58 13.14 -9.45 -15.01
N HIS A 59 12.17 -9.56 -14.10
CA HIS A 59 11.41 -10.79 -13.88
C HIS A 59 10.21 -10.94 -14.80
N PHE A 60 9.88 -9.91 -15.60
CA PHE A 60 8.70 -9.95 -16.47
C PHE A 60 8.84 -11.06 -17.53
N ASN A 61 7.84 -11.93 -17.64
CA ASN A 61 7.84 -13.16 -18.44
C ASN A 61 8.90 -14.21 -18.06
N GLU A 62 9.53 -14.13 -16.88
CA GLU A 62 10.30 -15.27 -16.38
C GLU A 62 9.38 -16.40 -15.90
N PRO A 63 9.80 -17.68 -16.01
CA PRO A 63 9.03 -18.80 -15.50
C PRO A 63 8.80 -18.68 -13.99
N GLU A 64 7.57 -18.95 -13.54
CA GLU A 64 7.23 -18.95 -12.13
C GLU A 64 7.86 -20.16 -11.42
N GLU A 65 8.55 -19.90 -10.30
CA GLU A 65 9.07 -20.94 -9.43
C GLU A 65 8.08 -21.22 -8.29
N PRO A 66 7.85 -22.48 -7.91
CA PRO A 66 6.98 -22.80 -6.79
C PRO A 66 7.64 -22.38 -5.47
N ILE A 67 6.81 -21.94 -4.51
CA ILE A 67 7.27 -21.67 -3.14
C ILE A 67 7.77 -22.99 -2.52
N VAL A 68 9.00 -22.96 -2.01
CA VAL A 68 9.62 -24.11 -1.32
C VAL A 68 8.85 -24.41 -0.03
N ARG A 69 8.47 -25.68 0.16
CA ARG A 69 7.79 -26.18 1.37
C ARG A 69 8.57 -27.32 2.02
N HIS A 70 8.57 -27.35 3.34
CA HIS A 70 9.21 -28.39 4.15
C HIS A 70 8.16 -29.20 4.91
N LEU A 71 7.62 -30.21 4.25
CA LEU A 71 6.67 -31.17 4.86
C LEU A 71 7.45 -32.28 5.58
N ALA A 72 7.02 -32.65 6.78
CA ALA A 72 7.60 -33.82 7.44
C ALA A 72 7.14 -35.11 6.76
N PRO A 73 7.94 -36.20 6.78
CA PRO A 73 7.51 -37.48 6.25
C PRO A 73 6.24 -37.99 6.95
N GLY A 74 5.14 -38.08 6.22
CA GLY A 74 3.84 -38.50 6.74
C GLY A 74 2.84 -37.35 6.96
N ASP A 75 3.25 -36.09 6.78
CA ASP A 75 2.33 -34.97 6.70
C ASP A 75 1.57 -35.04 5.37
N ASP A 76 0.26 -34.76 5.41
CA ASP A 76 -0.52 -34.59 4.19
C ASP A 76 -0.22 -33.23 3.53
N GLU A 77 -0.57 -33.07 2.26
CA GLU A 77 -0.46 -31.77 1.55
C GLU A 77 -1.36 -30.68 2.16
N THR A 78 -2.14 -30.97 3.21
CA THR A 78 -3.00 -29.99 3.89
C THR A 78 -2.27 -29.23 4.99
N CYS A 79 -1.08 -29.66 5.41
CA CYS A 79 -0.27 -28.95 6.40
C CYS A 79 0.20 -27.60 5.82
N LYS A 80 -0.41 -26.50 6.29
CA LYS A 80 -0.21 -25.14 5.77
C LYS A 80 1.04 -24.44 6.28
N TYR A 81 1.83 -25.08 7.13
CA TYR A 81 2.94 -24.47 7.86
C TYR A 81 4.18 -25.34 7.78
N ASP A 82 5.33 -24.69 7.64
CA ASP A 82 6.64 -25.31 7.79
C ASP A 82 7.10 -25.22 9.25
N THR A 83 7.86 -26.22 9.68
CA THR A 83 8.39 -26.31 11.05
C THR A 83 9.91 -26.20 11.08
N TYR A 84 10.44 -25.27 11.89
CA TYR A 84 11.87 -25.03 12.07
C TYR A 84 12.26 -25.07 13.54
N ALA A 85 13.46 -25.55 13.85
CA ALA A 85 14.04 -25.41 15.18
C ALA A 85 14.86 -24.12 15.28
N CYS A 86 14.65 -23.34 16.34
CA CYS A 86 15.46 -22.15 16.63
C CYS A 86 16.88 -22.57 17.04
N ARG A 87 17.90 -22.16 16.29
CA ARG A 87 19.32 -22.46 16.60
C ARG A 87 19.87 -21.76 17.86
N GLN A 88 19.06 -20.95 18.56
CA GLN A 88 19.46 -20.25 19.77
C GLN A 88 18.92 -20.93 21.04
N CYS A 89 17.62 -21.21 21.09
CA CYS A 89 16.97 -21.78 22.27
C CYS A 89 16.42 -23.20 22.06
N GLY A 90 16.49 -23.74 20.84
CA GLY A 90 15.95 -25.07 20.49
C GLY A 90 14.42 -25.13 20.37
N GLY A 91 13.71 -24.01 20.50
CA GLY A 91 12.26 -23.95 20.38
C GLY A 91 11.78 -24.21 18.95
N GLU A 92 10.65 -24.90 18.81
CA GLU A 92 10.03 -25.22 17.51
C GLU A 92 9.16 -24.07 17.03
N ILE A 93 9.43 -23.54 15.84
CA ILE A 93 8.74 -22.40 15.23
C ILE A 93 7.98 -22.91 14.01
N GLN A 94 6.66 -22.69 14.01
CA GLN A 94 5.79 -22.98 12.88
C GLN A 94 5.47 -21.69 12.13
N ILE A 95 5.68 -21.68 10.82
CA ILE A 95 5.48 -20.50 9.97
C ILE A 95 4.82 -20.86 8.64
N PRO A 96 4.04 -19.96 8.03
CA PRO A 96 3.59 -20.12 6.66
C PRO A 96 4.77 -20.29 5.69
N PRO A 97 4.57 -20.93 4.52
CA PRO A 97 5.62 -21.13 3.53
C PRO A 97 6.18 -19.80 2.99
N THR A 98 5.41 -18.73 2.98
CA THR A 98 5.82 -17.40 2.51
C THR A 98 6.72 -16.62 3.47
N VAL A 99 6.78 -16.98 4.76
CA VAL A 99 7.59 -16.23 5.74
C VAL A 99 9.08 -16.60 5.62
N ILE A 100 9.93 -15.59 5.43
CA ILE A 100 11.40 -15.72 5.29
C ILE A 100 12.21 -15.15 6.46
N SER A 101 11.60 -14.30 7.29
CA SER A 101 12.19 -13.83 8.55
C SER A 101 11.12 -13.67 9.61
N THR A 102 11.44 -13.98 10.86
CA THR A 102 10.55 -13.73 12.00
C THR A 102 11.33 -13.65 13.32
N ILE A 103 10.65 -13.20 14.36
CA ILE A 103 11.17 -13.18 15.73
C ILE A 103 10.74 -14.48 16.43
N CYS A 104 11.70 -15.21 16.99
CA CYS A 104 11.42 -16.42 17.76
C CYS A 104 10.53 -16.08 18.98
N PRO A 105 9.34 -16.68 19.13
CA PRO A 105 8.42 -16.36 20.22
C PRO A 105 8.93 -16.80 21.60
N TYR A 106 9.94 -17.68 21.64
CA TYR A 106 10.48 -18.22 22.90
C TYR A 106 11.63 -17.40 23.46
N CYS A 107 12.53 -16.91 22.61
CA CYS A 107 13.75 -16.22 23.05
C CYS A 107 13.96 -14.82 22.47
N GLY A 108 13.07 -14.37 21.58
CA GLY A 108 13.15 -13.04 20.96
C GLY A 108 14.25 -12.89 19.91
N ASN A 109 14.98 -13.95 19.57
CA ASN A 109 16.04 -13.89 18.55
C ASN A 109 15.44 -13.82 17.13
N ASN A 110 16.06 -13.03 16.24
CA ASN A 110 15.68 -13.02 14.83
C ASN A 110 16.10 -14.31 14.12
N VAL A 111 15.19 -14.88 13.33
CA VAL A 111 15.38 -16.13 12.59
C VAL A 111 15.13 -15.85 11.12
N VAL A 112 16.13 -16.15 10.28
CA VAL A 112 15.99 -16.09 8.81
C VAL A 112 16.05 -17.49 8.23
N PHE A 113 15.10 -17.78 7.34
CA PHE A 113 14.90 -19.07 6.69
C PHE A 113 15.53 -19.04 5.30
N TYR A 114 16.83 -19.33 5.24
CA TYR A 114 17.65 -19.17 4.01
C TYR A 114 17.27 -20.16 2.90
N ASP A 115 16.76 -21.33 3.26
CA ASP A 115 16.24 -22.33 2.32
C ASP A 115 15.03 -21.85 1.52
N LYS A 116 14.32 -20.83 2.02
CA LYS A 116 13.24 -20.16 1.29
C LYS A 116 13.72 -19.05 0.35
N LEU A 117 14.94 -18.55 0.56
CA LEU A 117 15.58 -17.54 -0.28
C LEU A 117 16.34 -18.23 -1.41
N THR A 118 15.61 -18.81 -2.35
CA THR A 118 16.18 -19.54 -3.50
C THR A 118 15.63 -19.01 -4.83
N GLY A 119 16.42 -19.14 -5.89
CA GLY A 119 16.04 -18.75 -7.24
C GLY A 119 15.50 -17.32 -7.33
N ASN A 120 14.28 -17.17 -7.84
CA ASN A 120 13.61 -15.89 -8.02
C ASN A 120 12.93 -15.35 -6.75
N HIS A 121 12.79 -16.17 -5.70
CA HIS A 121 12.28 -15.73 -4.39
C HIS A 121 13.29 -14.96 -3.55
N ILE A 122 14.54 -14.81 -4.01
CA ILE A 122 15.48 -13.86 -3.41
C ILE A 122 15.09 -12.46 -3.89
N PRO A 123 14.63 -11.55 -3.01
CA PRO A 123 14.31 -10.19 -3.43
C PRO A 123 15.51 -9.51 -4.10
N ASP A 124 15.24 -8.67 -5.09
CA ASP A 124 16.29 -7.88 -5.74
C ASP A 124 16.69 -6.72 -4.82
N LEU A 125 15.69 -6.09 -4.20
CA LEU A 125 15.81 -4.85 -3.47
C LEU A 125 15.11 -4.88 -2.11
N VAL A 126 15.55 -3.99 -1.23
CA VAL A 126 14.89 -3.69 0.05
C VAL A 126 14.91 -2.18 0.29
N VAL A 127 13.82 -1.64 0.82
CA VAL A 127 13.80 -0.28 1.34
C VAL A 127 13.96 -0.34 2.86
N PRO A 128 15.07 0.14 3.44
CA PRO A 128 15.27 0.07 4.88
C PRO A 128 14.21 0.86 5.65
N PHE A 129 13.84 0.36 6.83
CA PHE A 129 13.05 1.14 7.79
C PHE A 129 13.72 2.49 8.06
N LYS A 130 12.93 3.57 8.09
CA LYS A 130 13.37 4.93 8.47
C LYS A 130 12.62 5.49 9.66
N ILE A 131 11.37 5.07 9.84
CA ILE A 131 10.48 5.55 10.88
C ILE A 131 10.38 4.48 11.97
N GLU A 132 10.53 4.89 13.23
CA GLU A 132 10.48 3.99 14.37
C GLU A 132 9.04 3.61 14.78
N LYS A 133 8.92 2.47 15.48
CA LYS A 133 7.69 1.92 16.05
C LYS A 133 6.82 2.94 16.81
N PHE A 134 7.45 3.89 17.51
CA PHE A 134 6.75 4.89 18.30
C PHE A 134 5.91 5.86 17.46
N ALA A 135 6.32 6.14 16.22
CA ALA A 135 5.55 7.01 15.32
C ALA A 135 4.17 6.44 14.99
N LEU A 136 4.06 5.11 14.82
CA LEU A 136 2.76 4.45 14.61
C LEU A 136 1.84 4.68 15.81
N LYS A 137 2.36 4.59 17.03
CA LYS A 137 1.58 4.85 18.26
C LYS A 137 1.04 6.28 18.28
N GLU A 138 1.86 7.27 17.92
CA GLU A 138 1.42 8.66 17.85
C GLU A 138 0.39 8.90 16.74
N ALA A 139 0.60 8.31 15.56
CA ALA A 139 -0.35 8.40 14.45
C ALA A 139 -1.69 7.75 14.80
N TYR A 140 -1.67 6.58 15.44
CA TYR A 140 -2.85 5.90 15.93
C TYR A 140 -3.62 6.76 16.95
N GLN A 141 -2.93 7.33 17.94
CA GLN A 141 -3.55 8.23 18.92
C GLN A 141 -4.15 9.47 18.26
N ARG A 142 -3.49 10.06 17.27
CA ARG A 142 -4.04 11.16 16.47
C ARG A 142 -5.28 10.73 15.69
N HIS A 143 -5.28 9.54 15.10
CA HIS A 143 -6.40 8.99 14.33
C HIS A 143 -7.66 8.80 15.18
N LEU A 144 -7.52 8.49 16.47
CA LEU A 144 -8.65 8.36 17.41
C LEU A 144 -9.25 9.71 17.87
N LYS A 145 -8.52 10.83 17.71
CA LYS A 145 -8.98 12.16 18.11
C LYS A 145 -10.13 12.62 17.21
N PHE A 146 -11.09 13.34 17.80
CA PHE A 146 -12.24 13.92 17.10
C PHE A 146 -13.12 12.91 16.32
N LYS A 147 -13.14 11.63 16.75
CA LYS A 147 -14.03 10.59 16.21
C LYS A 147 -15.25 10.35 17.12
N PRO A 148 -16.38 11.07 16.95
CA PRO A 148 -17.52 10.97 17.88
C PRO A 148 -18.23 9.61 17.84
N PHE A 149 -18.21 8.94 16.68
CA PHE A 149 -18.91 7.67 16.49
C PHE A 149 -18.05 6.43 16.79
N VAL A 150 -16.84 6.59 17.31
CA VAL A 150 -15.98 5.46 17.67
C VAL A 150 -16.21 5.10 19.15
N PRO A 151 -16.46 3.82 19.49
CA PRO A 151 -16.72 3.39 20.87
C PRO A 151 -15.63 3.86 21.85
N GLY A 152 -16.03 4.48 22.96
CA GLY A 152 -15.07 4.98 23.95
C GLY A 152 -14.21 3.88 24.60
N LYS A 153 -14.73 2.66 24.72
CA LYS A 153 -13.98 1.48 25.18
C LYS A 153 -12.87 1.09 24.20
N PHE A 154 -13.19 1.02 22.90
CA PHE A 154 -12.20 0.79 21.83
C PHE A 154 -11.03 1.78 21.90
N LYS A 155 -11.29 3.05 22.20
CA LYS A 155 -10.22 4.06 22.34
C LYS A 155 -9.27 3.81 23.52
N ARG A 156 -9.73 3.13 24.57
CA ARG A 156 -8.98 2.92 25.82
C ARG A 156 -8.27 1.57 25.91
N GLU A 157 -8.75 0.54 25.23
CA GLU A 157 -8.33 -0.86 25.40
C GLU A 157 -7.17 -1.28 24.47
N ASN A 158 -6.39 -0.32 23.92
CA ASN A 158 -5.34 -0.67 22.95
C ASN A 158 -4.01 -0.99 23.62
N THR A 159 -3.53 -2.22 23.42
CA THR A 159 -2.19 -2.66 23.85
C THR A 159 -1.19 -2.50 22.71
N PHE A 160 -0.28 -1.54 22.85
CA PHE A 160 0.75 -1.25 21.84
C PHE A 160 1.86 -2.31 21.72
N GLU A 161 1.84 -3.33 22.58
CA GLU A 161 2.74 -4.49 22.51
C GLU A 161 2.53 -5.29 21.21
N GLN A 162 1.35 -5.18 20.58
CA GLN A 162 0.98 -5.88 19.35
C GLN A 162 1.49 -5.19 18.07
N ILE A 163 2.23 -4.08 18.18
CA ILE A 163 2.84 -3.47 16.99
C ILE A 163 4.03 -4.33 16.53
N ARG A 164 3.99 -4.77 15.28
CA ARG A 164 5.03 -5.55 14.61
C ARG A 164 5.51 -4.81 13.35
N GLY A 165 6.79 -4.99 13.03
CA GLY A 165 7.38 -4.46 11.79
C GLY A 165 7.45 -5.58 10.75
N TYR A 166 7.02 -5.26 9.54
CA TYR A 166 6.97 -6.18 8.41
C TYR A 166 7.75 -5.63 7.23
N TYR A 167 8.41 -6.51 6.49
CA TYR A 167 8.75 -6.30 5.09
C TYR A 167 7.73 -7.03 4.23
N ILE A 168 6.98 -6.25 3.44
CA ILE A 168 6.01 -6.78 2.47
C ILE A 168 6.69 -6.92 1.11
N PRO A 169 6.56 -8.07 0.44
CA PRO A 169 7.04 -8.23 -0.92
C PRO A 169 6.13 -7.49 -1.90
N PHE A 170 6.74 -6.69 -2.75
CA PHE A 170 6.10 -5.99 -3.85
C PHE A 170 6.82 -6.30 -5.15
N TRP A 171 6.05 -6.31 -6.23
CA TRP A 171 6.60 -6.09 -7.57
C TRP A 171 6.53 -4.61 -7.90
N ILE A 172 7.60 -4.08 -8.49
CA ILE A 172 7.61 -2.72 -9.04
C ILE A 172 7.73 -2.78 -10.56
N TYR A 173 6.94 -1.94 -11.23
CA TYR A 173 6.84 -1.92 -12.68
C TYR A 173 7.29 -0.59 -13.28
N ASP A 174 8.24 -0.68 -14.20
CA ASP A 174 8.54 0.39 -15.16
C ASP A 174 7.80 0.05 -16.45
N LEU A 175 7.03 1.00 -16.99
CA LEU A 175 6.26 0.79 -18.23
C LEU A 175 5.96 2.10 -18.96
N LYS A 176 5.58 1.97 -20.23
CA LYS A 176 5.03 3.06 -21.05
C LYS A 176 3.54 2.83 -21.30
N ALA A 177 2.69 3.80 -20.95
CA ALA A 177 1.30 3.82 -21.40
C ALA A 177 1.17 4.74 -22.62
N GLU A 178 0.50 4.28 -23.68
CA GLU A 178 0.31 5.01 -24.94
C GLU A 178 -1.04 4.68 -25.57
N GLY A 179 -1.72 5.68 -26.10
CA GLY A 179 -2.94 5.50 -26.88
C GLY A 179 -3.83 6.73 -26.87
N GLY A 180 -5.07 6.52 -27.30
CA GLY A 180 -6.11 7.51 -27.44
C GLY A 180 -7.19 7.44 -26.39
N ALA A 181 -7.73 8.61 -26.04
CA ALA A 181 -8.95 8.74 -25.25
C ALA A 181 -9.91 9.73 -25.93
N THR A 182 -11.18 9.40 -25.84
CA THR A 182 -12.29 10.18 -26.38
C THR A 182 -13.14 10.70 -25.24
N PHE A 183 -13.43 12.01 -25.30
CA PHE A 183 -14.21 12.70 -24.29
C PHE A 183 -15.38 13.44 -24.92
N LYS A 184 -16.52 13.40 -24.25
CA LYS A 184 -17.60 14.35 -24.48
C LYS A 184 -17.28 15.64 -23.73
N ALA A 185 -17.16 16.74 -24.45
CA ALA A 185 -16.83 18.04 -23.88
C ALA A 185 -17.98 19.04 -24.12
N GLU A 186 -18.39 19.76 -23.08
CA GLU A 186 -19.48 20.74 -23.14
C GLU A 186 -18.92 22.15 -22.87
N ARG A 187 -19.17 23.08 -23.79
CA ARG A 187 -18.96 24.51 -23.59
C ARG A 187 -20.27 25.18 -23.25
N GLU A 188 -20.33 25.76 -22.06
CA GLU A 188 -21.49 26.52 -21.61
C GLU A 188 -21.38 28.00 -21.97
N ASP A 189 -22.28 28.47 -22.83
CA ASP A 189 -22.54 29.89 -23.06
C ASP A 189 -23.79 30.33 -22.25
N PRO A 190 -24.06 31.64 -22.10
CA PRO A 190 -25.24 32.11 -21.35
C PRO A 190 -26.59 31.59 -21.87
N GLN A 191 -26.70 31.30 -23.17
CA GLN A 191 -27.97 30.93 -23.81
C GLN A 191 -27.99 29.50 -24.38
N LYS A 192 -26.83 28.87 -24.57
CA LYS A 192 -26.70 27.57 -25.22
C LYS A 192 -25.60 26.74 -24.58
N VAL A 193 -25.68 25.43 -24.76
CA VAL A 193 -24.61 24.48 -24.47
C VAL A 193 -24.18 23.87 -25.79
N SER A 194 -22.89 23.96 -26.11
CA SER A 194 -22.30 23.36 -27.30
C SER A 194 -21.53 22.11 -26.91
N VAL A 195 -21.81 20.98 -27.56
CA VAL A 195 -21.23 19.67 -27.28
C VAL A 195 -20.23 19.31 -28.36
N TYR A 196 -19.05 18.88 -27.94
CA TYR A 196 -17.93 18.47 -28.78
C TYR A 196 -17.50 17.05 -28.40
N LYS A 197 -16.91 16.35 -29.37
CA LYS A 197 -16.20 15.09 -29.18
C LYS A 197 -14.71 15.38 -29.29
N ALA A 198 -14.02 15.38 -28.17
CA ALA A 198 -12.60 15.67 -28.07
C ALA A 198 -11.80 14.37 -28.10
N HIS A 199 -10.93 14.24 -29.08
CA HIS A 199 -10.01 13.12 -29.24
C HIS A 199 -8.60 13.56 -28.83
N ARG A 200 -7.95 12.79 -27.98
CA ARG A 200 -6.58 13.04 -27.53
C ARG A 200 -5.80 11.74 -27.63
N HIS A 201 -4.65 11.73 -28.29
CA HIS A 201 -3.67 10.65 -28.18
C HIS A 201 -2.41 11.17 -27.52
N GLY A 202 -1.79 10.33 -26.71
CA GLY A 202 -0.52 10.64 -26.09
C GLY A 202 0.10 9.43 -25.44
N TYR A 203 1.22 9.67 -24.77
CA TYR A 203 1.89 8.67 -23.96
C TYR A 203 2.46 9.30 -22.69
N MET A 204 2.73 8.45 -21.70
CA MET A 204 3.40 8.79 -20.46
C MET A 204 4.26 7.60 -20.01
N LEU A 205 5.46 7.88 -19.49
CA LEU A 205 6.30 6.87 -18.85
C LEU A 205 5.99 6.80 -17.36
N PHE A 206 6.03 5.59 -16.81
CA PHE A 206 5.85 5.30 -15.40
C PHE A 206 7.08 4.59 -14.87
N GLU A 207 7.45 4.91 -13.63
CA GLU A 207 8.60 4.29 -12.96
C GLU A 207 8.18 3.77 -11.59
N SER A 208 8.50 2.51 -11.35
CA SER A 208 8.36 1.81 -10.07
C SER A 208 6.95 1.84 -9.50
N ILE A 209 5.92 1.60 -10.33
CA ILE A 209 4.54 1.39 -9.84
C ILE A 209 4.55 0.16 -8.93
N PRO A 210 4.22 0.29 -7.63
CA PRO A 210 4.25 -0.83 -6.70
C PRO A 210 2.92 -1.59 -6.72
N GLU A 211 2.99 -2.90 -6.85
CA GLU A 211 1.88 -3.83 -6.62
C GLU A 211 2.27 -4.82 -5.53
N ASP A 212 1.40 -4.96 -4.52
CA ASP A 212 1.55 -6.00 -3.50
C ASP A 212 1.63 -7.36 -4.19
N SER A 213 2.50 -8.22 -3.67
CA SER A 213 2.71 -9.57 -4.19
C SER A 213 2.49 -10.64 -3.14
N SER A 214 1.75 -10.32 -2.06
CA SER A 214 1.46 -11.20 -0.94
C SER A 214 -0.03 -11.23 -0.60
N LYS A 215 -0.65 -12.40 -0.73
CA LYS A 215 -2.05 -12.69 -0.34
C LYS A 215 -2.31 -12.58 1.16
N PHE A 216 -1.26 -12.55 1.99
CA PHE A 216 -1.38 -12.37 3.43
C PHE A 216 -1.85 -10.95 3.80
N PHE A 217 -1.51 -9.94 2.98
CA PHE A 217 -1.87 -8.55 3.24
C PHE A 217 -3.08 -8.18 2.39
N ASP A 218 -3.95 -7.33 2.93
CA ASP A 218 -5.12 -6.84 2.18
C ASP A 218 -4.67 -5.75 1.19
N ASP A 219 -4.86 -5.97 -0.11
CA ASP A 219 -4.50 -5.03 -1.19
C ASP A 219 -4.96 -3.59 -0.88
N ALA A 220 -6.19 -3.41 -0.39
CA ALA A 220 -6.68 -2.07 -0.12
C ALA A 220 -5.90 -1.38 1.01
N MET A 221 -5.43 -2.13 2.01
CA MET A 221 -4.57 -1.61 3.06
C MET A 221 -3.21 -1.22 2.51
N THR A 222 -2.56 -2.09 1.75
CA THR A 222 -1.19 -1.86 1.24
C THR A 222 -1.16 -0.76 0.18
N GLU A 223 -2.14 -0.70 -0.72
CA GLU A 223 -2.35 0.41 -1.65
C GLU A 223 -2.60 1.74 -0.93
N SER A 224 -3.23 1.73 0.25
CA SER A 224 -3.45 2.96 1.04
C SER A 224 -2.19 3.48 1.73
N LEU A 225 -1.12 2.68 1.82
CA LEU A 225 0.16 3.07 2.40
C LEU A 225 1.05 3.84 1.42
N GLU A 226 0.65 3.91 0.16
CA GLU A 226 1.32 4.68 -0.88
C GLU A 226 1.34 6.20 -0.59
N PRO A 227 2.29 6.95 -1.19
CA PRO A 227 3.33 6.48 -2.10
C PRO A 227 4.47 5.77 -1.37
N PHE A 228 5.02 4.74 -2.02
CA PHE A 228 6.33 4.19 -1.66
C PHE A 228 7.41 4.91 -2.46
N VAL A 229 8.52 5.27 -1.81
CA VAL A 229 9.61 6.03 -2.42
C VAL A 229 10.73 5.07 -2.84
N PHE A 230 10.77 4.73 -4.12
CA PHE A 230 11.73 3.77 -4.65
C PHE A 230 13.20 4.22 -4.53
N ASN A 231 13.48 5.53 -4.51
CA ASN A 231 14.85 6.05 -4.46
C ASN A 231 15.67 5.64 -3.22
N ASP A 232 15.01 5.12 -2.18
CA ASP A 232 15.66 4.58 -0.99
C ASP A 232 15.94 3.07 -1.07
N ALA A 233 15.55 2.42 -2.17
CA ALA A 233 15.77 1.00 -2.39
C ALA A 233 17.25 0.73 -2.62
N ILE A 234 17.74 -0.30 -1.95
CA ILE A 234 19.12 -0.78 -2.03
C ILE A 234 19.12 -2.27 -2.32
N PRO A 235 20.24 -2.84 -2.80
CA PRO A 235 20.36 -4.27 -3.04
C PRO A 235 19.96 -5.07 -1.80
N PHE A 236 19.12 -6.08 -1.99
CA PHE A 236 18.66 -6.90 -0.88
C PHE A 236 19.81 -7.69 -0.25
N GLU A 237 19.95 -7.48 1.07
CA GLU A 237 20.75 -8.29 1.97
C GLU A 237 19.88 -8.70 3.15
N THR A 238 20.05 -9.94 3.59
CA THR A 238 19.23 -10.57 4.63
C THR A 238 19.36 -9.90 6.00
N GLU A 239 20.46 -9.19 6.24
CA GLU A 239 20.75 -8.42 7.44
C GLU A 239 19.69 -7.35 7.72
N TYR A 240 19.09 -6.76 6.67
CA TYR A 240 18.02 -5.76 6.81
C TYR A 240 16.74 -6.34 7.41
N LEU A 241 16.56 -7.67 7.38
CA LEU A 241 15.41 -8.35 7.98
C LEU A 241 15.55 -8.51 9.51
N SER A 242 16.70 -8.16 10.08
CA SER A 242 16.98 -8.34 11.51
C SER A 242 16.07 -7.52 12.40
N GLY A 243 15.20 -8.18 13.15
CA GLY A 243 14.20 -7.54 14.02
C GLY A 243 12.84 -7.34 13.36
N PHE A 244 12.64 -7.86 12.13
CA PHE A 244 11.42 -7.70 11.35
C PHE A 244 10.91 -9.02 10.78
N GLU A 245 9.60 -9.15 10.69
CA GLU A 245 8.99 -10.24 9.94
C GLU A 245 9.05 -9.93 8.45
N ALA A 246 9.35 -10.90 7.59
CA ALA A 246 9.44 -10.67 6.15
C ALA A 246 8.85 -11.84 5.39
N HIS A 247 8.22 -11.55 4.26
CA HIS A 247 7.59 -12.52 3.39
C HIS A 247 8.23 -12.50 1.99
N VAL A 248 8.21 -13.63 1.29
CA VAL A 248 8.40 -13.70 -0.16
C VAL A 248 7.06 -13.59 -0.87
N TYR A 249 7.08 -13.24 -2.15
CA TYR A 249 5.88 -13.14 -2.95
C TYR A 249 5.17 -14.49 -3.09
N ASP A 250 3.85 -14.46 -3.16
CA ASP A 250 2.98 -15.59 -3.52
C ASP A 250 1.95 -15.23 -4.62
N GLU A 251 2.11 -14.04 -5.21
CA GLU A 251 1.52 -13.57 -6.46
C GLU A 251 2.63 -13.27 -7.48
N SER A 252 2.39 -13.63 -8.73
CA SER A 252 3.43 -13.51 -9.76
C SER A 252 3.53 -12.10 -10.32
N CYS A 253 4.69 -11.77 -10.91
CA CYS A 253 4.87 -10.47 -11.54
C CYS A 253 3.94 -10.26 -12.75
N ASN A 254 3.45 -11.33 -13.38
CA ASN A 254 2.52 -11.21 -14.50
C ASN A 254 1.12 -10.80 -14.01
N GLU A 255 0.68 -11.33 -12.86
CA GLU A 255 -0.59 -10.93 -12.22
C GLU A 255 -0.56 -9.45 -11.80
N GLY A 256 0.54 -9.00 -11.18
CA GLY A 256 0.70 -7.59 -10.81
C GLY A 256 0.85 -6.65 -12.02
N ALA A 257 1.47 -7.10 -13.12
CA ALA A 257 1.64 -6.28 -14.32
C ALA A 257 0.32 -5.80 -14.93
N GLU A 258 -0.75 -6.61 -14.84
CA GLU A 258 -2.08 -6.21 -15.28
C GLU A 258 -2.66 -5.09 -14.40
N LYS A 259 -2.55 -5.22 -13.06
CA LYS A 259 -2.98 -4.19 -12.10
C LYS A 259 -2.23 -2.87 -12.35
N ALA A 260 -0.89 -2.94 -12.45
CA ALA A 260 -0.04 -1.78 -12.72
C ALA A 260 -0.37 -1.12 -14.07
N SER A 261 -0.61 -1.93 -15.11
CA SER A 261 -0.97 -1.44 -16.44
C SER A 261 -2.29 -0.69 -16.44
N ASN A 262 -3.31 -1.21 -15.74
CA ASN A 262 -4.60 -0.54 -15.60
C ASN A 262 -4.47 0.79 -14.85
N ARG A 263 -3.70 0.84 -13.77
CA ARG A 263 -3.45 2.08 -13.01
C ARG A 263 -2.71 3.13 -13.86
N ALA A 264 -1.74 2.71 -14.66
CA ALA A 264 -1.03 3.57 -15.59
C ALA A 264 -1.95 4.12 -16.69
N ALA A 265 -2.77 3.26 -17.30
CA ALA A 265 -3.75 3.66 -18.31
C ALA A 265 -4.74 4.69 -17.76
N MET A 266 -5.32 4.45 -16.58
CA MET A 266 -6.23 5.40 -15.92
C MET A 266 -5.56 6.74 -15.62
N THR A 267 -4.26 6.72 -15.29
CA THR A 267 -3.48 7.95 -15.07
C THR A 267 -3.25 8.72 -16.37
N LEU A 268 -2.97 8.03 -17.48
CA LEU A 268 -2.87 8.65 -18.79
C LEU A 268 -4.21 9.25 -19.25
N ILE A 269 -5.33 8.55 -19.02
CA ILE A 269 -6.68 9.08 -19.32
C ILE A 269 -6.92 10.40 -18.59
N ASP A 270 -6.61 10.47 -17.29
CA ASP A 270 -6.73 11.69 -16.50
C ASP A 270 -5.90 12.84 -17.09
N ALA A 271 -4.63 12.56 -17.42
CA ALA A 271 -3.73 13.56 -18.00
C ALA A 271 -4.24 14.07 -19.36
N LEU A 272 -4.77 13.17 -20.22
CA LEU A 272 -5.41 13.56 -21.47
C LEU A 272 -6.69 14.37 -21.23
N GLN A 273 -7.50 14.00 -20.25
CA GLN A 273 -8.74 14.70 -19.90
C GLN A 273 -8.47 16.11 -19.38
N GLU A 274 -7.39 16.31 -18.61
CA GLU A 274 -6.99 17.63 -18.09
C GLU A 274 -6.77 18.63 -19.23
N THR A 275 -6.16 18.18 -20.33
CA THR A 275 -5.92 19.01 -21.53
C THR A 275 -7.21 19.49 -22.19
N VAL A 276 -8.29 18.71 -22.09
CA VAL A 276 -9.62 19.08 -22.58
C VAL A 276 -10.31 20.00 -21.57
N SER A 277 -10.16 19.72 -20.28
CA SER A 277 -10.82 20.43 -19.19
C SER A 277 -10.38 21.88 -19.05
N HIS A 278 -9.20 22.26 -19.57
CA HIS A 278 -8.79 23.67 -19.64
C HIS A 278 -9.60 24.51 -20.63
N VAL A 279 -10.26 23.88 -21.61
CA VAL A 279 -11.00 24.55 -22.69
C VAL A 279 -12.51 24.47 -22.50
N TYR A 280 -13.00 23.41 -21.86
CA TYR A 280 -14.42 23.10 -21.74
C TYR A 280 -14.88 23.07 -20.29
N SER A 281 -16.12 23.49 -20.06
CA SER A 281 -16.73 23.60 -18.74
C SER A 281 -17.11 22.26 -18.11
N ARG A 282 -17.39 21.24 -18.93
CA ARG A 282 -17.65 19.87 -18.47
C ARG A 282 -17.03 18.89 -19.44
N VAL A 283 -16.36 17.89 -18.91
CA VAL A 283 -15.72 16.83 -19.69
C VAL A 283 -16.12 15.49 -19.08
N THR A 284 -16.55 14.56 -19.94
CA THR A 284 -16.91 13.20 -19.55
C THR A 284 -16.15 12.23 -20.45
N PHE A 285 -15.45 11.28 -19.84
CA PHE A 285 -14.82 10.17 -20.56
C PHE A 285 -15.86 9.30 -21.28
N GLU A 286 -15.59 8.92 -22.53
CA GLU A 286 -16.43 8.00 -23.31
C GLU A 286 -15.75 6.66 -23.58
N SER A 287 -14.51 6.67 -24.06
CA SER A 287 -13.78 5.44 -24.44
C SER A 287 -12.28 5.72 -24.64
N ASP A 288 -11.47 4.66 -24.60
CA ASP A 288 -10.04 4.68 -24.89
C ASP A 288 -9.58 3.44 -25.68
N ASP A 289 -8.35 3.49 -26.19
CA ASP A 289 -7.62 2.35 -26.77
C ASP A 289 -6.18 2.26 -26.24
N ILE A 290 -5.96 2.71 -25.01
CA ILE A 290 -4.65 2.79 -24.37
C ILE A 290 -4.06 1.39 -24.15
N LYS A 291 -2.77 1.28 -24.43
CA LYS A 291 -1.98 0.06 -24.22
C LYS A 291 -0.73 0.38 -23.41
N THR A 292 -0.26 -0.63 -22.69
CA THR A 292 1.02 -0.59 -21.99
C THR A 292 2.07 -1.42 -22.74
N THR A 293 3.29 -0.93 -22.75
CA THR A 293 4.46 -1.51 -23.44
C THR A 293 5.70 -1.35 -22.58
N ASP A 294 6.80 -2.01 -22.98
CA ASP A 294 8.11 -1.92 -22.32
C ASP A 294 8.07 -2.26 -20.83
N ILE A 295 7.21 -3.22 -20.44
CA ILE A 295 7.01 -3.63 -19.05
C ILE A 295 8.29 -4.31 -18.54
N GLN A 296 8.82 -3.78 -17.44
CA GLN A 296 9.91 -4.40 -16.67
C GLN A 296 9.45 -4.54 -15.23
N ALA A 297 9.79 -5.66 -14.59
CA ALA A 297 9.40 -5.96 -13.22
C ALA A 297 10.61 -6.30 -12.34
N GLN A 298 10.66 -5.76 -11.13
CA GLN A 298 11.65 -6.10 -10.10
C GLN A 298 10.97 -6.37 -8.77
N SER A 299 11.57 -7.24 -7.95
CA SER A 299 11.07 -7.53 -6.61
C SER A 299 11.69 -6.58 -5.58
N VAL A 300 10.86 -6.04 -4.68
CA VAL A 300 11.30 -5.15 -3.61
C VAL A 300 10.56 -5.45 -2.31
N LEU A 301 11.28 -5.38 -1.19
CA LEU A 301 10.69 -5.44 0.14
C LEU A 301 10.45 -4.03 0.70
N TYR A 302 9.19 -3.68 0.98
CA TYR A 302 8.83 -2.41 1.61
C TYR A 302 8.56 -2.54 3.11
N PRO A 303 9.04 -1.59 3.93
CA PRO A 303 8.94 -1.65 5.37
C PRO A 303 7.61 -1.02 5.85
N ILE A 304 6.86 -1.74 6.68
CA ILE A 304 5.66 -1.22 7.32
C ILE A 304 5.64 -1.54 8.82
N TRP A 305 4.97 -0.70 9.59
CA TRP A 305 4.52 -1.03 10.93
C TRP A 305 3.05 -1.42 10.88
N MET A 306 2.67 -2.50 11.58
CA MET A 306 1.29 -2.91 11.70
C MET A 306 0.91 -3.11 13.17
N LEU A 307 -0.26 -2.60 13.54
CA LEU A 307 -0.94 -2.84 14.81
C LEU A 307 -2.22 -3.61 14.53
N THR A 308 -2.34 -4.79 15.14
CA THR A 308 -3.58 -5.54 15.17
C THR A 308 -4.27 -5.30 16.51
N THR A 309 -5.60 -5.21 16.53
CA THR A 309 -6.40 -5.15 17.76
C THR A 309 -7.71 -5.89 17.54
N LYS A 310 -8.30 -6.42 18.62
CA LYS A 310 -9.58 -7.15 18.56
C LYS A 310 -10.69 -6.33 19.21
N TRP A 311 -11.81 -6.23 18.53
CA TRP A 311 -12.99 -5.50 19.02
C TRP A 311 -14.26 -6.25 18.65
N ASN A 312 -15.06 -6.64 19.65
CA ASN A 312 -16.31 -7.39 19.47
C ASN A 312 -16.17 -8.67 18.60
N GLY A 313 -15.02 -9.35 18.69
CA GLY A 313 -14.74 -10.56 17.91
C GLY A 313 -14.20 -10.29 16.50
N GLU A 314 -14.14 -9.04 16.06
CA GLU A 314 -13.53 -8.63 14.78
C GLU A 314 -12.10 -8.14 14.99
N GLU A 315 -11.23 -8.40 14.00
CA GLU A 315 -9.87 -7.87 13.97
C GLU A 315 -9.83 -6.54 13.22
N TYR A 316 -9.12 -5.59 13.81
CA TYR A 316 -8.86 -4.27 13.24
C TYR A 316 -7.36 -4.10 13.05
N TYR A 317 -7.01 -3.65 11.86
CA TYR A 317 -5.64 -3.47 11.43
C TYR A 317 -5.35 -1.99 11.18
N PHE A 318 -4.21 -1.55 11.70
CA PHE A 318 -3.68 -0.22 11.47
C PHE A 318 -2.26 -0.37 10.96
N ALA A 319 -1.95 0.26 9.85
CA ALA A 319 -0.65 0.15 9.22
C ALA A 319 -0.03 1.52 9.00
N MET A 320 1.29 1.55 8.94
CA MET A 320 2.07 2.73 8.62
C MET A 320 3.19 2.34 7.66
N ASN A 321 3.31 3.10 6.57
CA ASN A 321 4.49 3.06 5.72
C ASN A 321 5.69 3.54 6.55
N ALA A 322 6.66 2.67 6.81
CA ALA A 322 7.78 2.98 7.70
C ALA A 322 8.91 3.78 7.03
N GLN A 323 8.68 4.26 5.81
CA GLN A 323 9.52 5.22 5.10
C GLN A 323 8.88 6.62 5.11
N THR A 324 7.59 6.73 4.76
CA THR A 324 6.91 8.01 4.56
C THR A 324 6.05 8.46 5.73
N GLY A 325 5.62 7.51 6.58
CA GLY A 325 4.75 7.77 7.73
C GLY A 325 3.27 7.83 7.37
N THR A 326 2.89 7.53 6.12
CA THR A 326 1.49 7.37 5.71
C THR A 326 0.84 6.31 6.59
N PHE A 327 -0.23 6.70 7.29
CA PHE A 327 -0.91 5.87 8.28
C PHE A 327 -2.36 5.62 7.88
N VAL A 328 -2.79 4.36 8.00
CA VAL A 328 -4.12 3.89 7.61
C VAL A 328 -4.68 2.90 8.63
N GLY A 329 -5.98 2.74 8.62
CA GLY A 329 -6.72 1.78 9.43
C GLY A 329 -8.14 2.24 9.70
N ASN A 330 -9.08 1.31 9.60
CA ASN A 330 -10.49 1.60 9.80
C ASN A 330 -10.85 1.55 11.28
N LEU A 331 -11.78 2.39 11.70
CA LEU A 331 -12.27 2.41 13.09
C LEU A 331 -13.69 1.83 13.18
N PRO A 332 -14.01 1.08 14.26
CA PRO A 332 -15.35 0.57 14.49
C PRO A 332 -16.34 1.71 14.73
N ARG A 333 -17.57 1.53 14.26
CA ARG A 333 -18.66 2.48 14.49
C ARG A 333 -19.55 2.03 15.66
N ASN A 334 -19.82 2.94 16.57
CA ASN A 334 -20.88 2.82 17.55
C ASN A 334 -22.21 3.20 16.89
N ASN A 335 -22.95 2.20 16.41
CA ASN A 335 -24.23 2.40 15.75
C ASN A 335 -25.26 3.14 16.64
N VAL A 336 -25.27 2.87 17.95
CA VAL A 336 -26.21 3.53 18.88
C VAL A 336 -25.95 5.03 18.93
N VAL A 337 -24.69 5.43 19.11
CA VAL A 337 -24.31 6.85 19.16
C VAL A 337 -24.55 7.52 17.80
N TYR A 338 -24.22 6.84 16.70
CA TYR A 338 -24.45 7.34 15.35
C TYR A 338 -25.93 7.63 15.08
N PHE A 339 -26.81 6.63 15.28
CA PHE A 339 -28.23 6.78 14.98
C PHE A 339 -28.91 7.75 15.95
N LEU A 340 -28.54 7.77 17.23
CA LEU A 340 -29.06 8.75 18.19
C LEU A 340 -28.69 10.18 17.79
N SER A 341 -27.42 10.42 17.43
CA SER A 341 -26.94 11.72 16.95
C SER A 341 -27.67 12.15 15.67
N LEU A 342 -27.89 11.23 14.75
CA LEU A 342 -28.60 11.47 13.49
C LEU A 342 -30.06 11.84 13.75
N SER A 343 -30.76 11.12 14.64
CA SER A 343 -32.14 11.42 15.02
C SER A 343 -32.27 12.79 15.65
N ILE A 344 -31.41 13.14 16.62
CA ILE A 344 -31.42 14.45 17.28
C ILE A 344 -31.16 15.57 16.26
N SER A 345 -30.16 15.41 15.39
CA SER A 345 -29.81 16.43 14.40
C SER A 345 -30.91 16.62 13.36
N THR A 346 -31.60 15.55 12.98
CA THR A 346 -32.74 15.60 12.06
C THR A 346 -33.92 16.36 12.69
N LEU A 347 -34.22 16.12 13.97
CA LEU A 347 -35.28 16.84 14.69
C LEU A 347 -34.95 18.33 14.84
N LEU A 348 -33.71 18.68 15.19
CA LEU A 348 -33.29 20.08 15.37
C LEU A 348 -33.27 20.85 14.05
N LEU A 349 -32.66 20.28 13.00
CA LEU A 349 -32.65 20.90 11.67
C LEU A 349 -34.05 20.97 11.08
N GLY A 350 -34.87 19.93 11.26
CA GLY A 350 -36.25 19.90 10.82
C GLY A 350 -37.07 21.00 11.49
N TRP A 351 -36.96 21.15 12.81
CA TRP A 351 -37.62 22.24 13.54
C TRP A 351 -37.19 23.62 13.05
N LEU A 352 -35.89 23.84 12.86
CA LEU A 352 -35.34 25.12 12.38
C LEU A 352 -35.80 25.46 10.95
N PHE A 353 -35.73 24.50 10.03
CA PHE A 353 -36.18 24.68 8.64
C PHE A 353 -37.68 24.89 8.56
N PHE A 354 -38.48 24.13 9.34
CA PHE A 354 -39.92 24.32 9.38
C PHE A 354 -40.32 25.66 9.99
N ALA A 355 -39.64 26.11 11.04
CA ALA A 355 -39.88 27.43 11.65
C ALA A 355 -39.60 28.58 10.65
N MET A 356 -38.58 28.43 9.81
CA MET A 356 -38.16 29.45 8.84
C MET A 356 -39.02 29.47 7.56
N PHE A 357 -39.34 28.30 6.99
CA PHE A 357 -40.00 28.20 5.69
C PHE A 357 -41.49 27.84 5.77
N LYS A 358 -41.95 27.23 6.88
CA LYS A 358 -43.32 26.71 7.07
C LYS A 358 -43.80 25.78 5.95
N ASP A 359 -42.87 25.11 5.29
CA ASP A 359 -43.11 24.16 4.20
C ASP A 359 -42.61 22.77 4.60
N TRP A 360 -43.39 21.74 4.28
CA TRP A 360 -43.03 20.35 4.52
C TRP A 360 -41.85 19.89 3.66
N VAL A 361 -41.61 20.51 2.51
CA VAL A 361 -40.41 20.26 1.68
C VAL A 361 -39.13 20.62 2.46
N ALA A 362 -39.19 21.63 3.33
CA ALA A 362 -38.06 22.04 4.15
C ALA A 362 -37.62 20.96 5.16
N LEU A 363 -38.55 20.09 5.60
CA LEU A 363 -38.23 18.95 6.46
C LEU A 363 -37.42 17.87 5.71
N VAL A 364 -37.75 17.63 4.44
CA VAL A 364 -37.02 16.68 3.58
C VAL A 364 -35.59 17.18 3.37
N VAL A 365 -35.43 18.47 3.07
CA VAL A 365 -34.10 19.09 2.92
C VAL A 365 -33.29 18.98 4.21
N ALA A 366 -33.88 19.27 5.36
CA ALA A 366 -33.23 19.14 6.66
C ALA A 366 -32.76 17.69 6.95
N ALA A 367 -33.56 16.68 6.61
CA ALA A 367 -33.20 15.29 6.78
C ALA A 367 -32.03 14.89 5.88
N ILE A 368 -32.04 15.29 4.60
CA ILE A 368 -30.93 15.04 3.66
C ILE A 368 -29.64 15.69 4.18
N LEU A 369 -29.71 16.94 4.65
CA LEU A 369 -28.57 17.64 5.25
C LEU A 369 -28.04 16.92 6.49
N ALA A 370 -28.93 16.48 7.39
CA ALA A 370 -28.54 15.74 8.59
C ALA A 370 -27.80 14.44 8.24
N VAL A 371 -28.33 13.67 7.28
CA VAL A 371 -27.70 12.45 6.78
C VAL A 371 -26.34 12.76 6.15
N GLY A 372 -26.25 13.77 5.28
CA GLY A 372 -24.99 14.18 4.64
C GLY A 372 -23.91 14.56 5.65
N ILE A 373 -24.25 15.33 6.69
CA ILE A 373 -23.32 15.70 7.76
C ILE A 373 -22.83 14.45 8.52
N HIS A 374 -23.74 13.54 8.88
CA HIS A 374 -23.37 12.33 9.62
C HIS A 374 -22.52 11.39 8.78
N MET A 375 -22.85 11.23 7.50
CA MET A 375 -22.03 10.46 6.55
C MET A 375 -20.64 11.07 6.40
N ALA A 376 -20.51 12.40 6.30
CA ALA A 376 -19.22 13.07 6.23
C ALA A 376 -18.38 12.82 7.50
N ILE A 377 -18.97 12.96 8.69
CA ILE A 377 -18.29 12.70 9.96
C ILE A 377 -17.89 11.21 10.07
N ASP A 378 -18.78 10.29 9.74
CA ASP A 378 -18.54 8.84 9.80
C ASP A 378 -17.48 8.40 8.79
N SER A 379 -17.46 8.99 7.58
CA SER A 379 -16.50 8.65 6.53
C SER A 379 -15.05 8.84 6.98
N SER A 380 -14.80 9.80 7.89
CA SER A 380 -13.46 10.05 8.43
C SER A 380 -12.89 8.85 9.22
N ARG A 381 -13.71 7.87 9.59
CA ARG A 381 -13.29 6.63 10.27
C ARG A 381 -12.69 5.60 9.31
N VAL A 382 -13.00 5.71 8.02
CA VAL A 382 -12.53 4.80 6.97
C VAL A 382 -11.38 5.49 6.25
N SER A 383 -10.19 4.92 6.37
CA SER A 383 -8.98 5.44 5.70
C SER A 383 -8.42 4.48 4.66
N VAL A 384 -8.77 3.20 4.75
CA VAL A 384 -8.37 2.16 3.79
C VAL A 384 -9.21 2.27 2.53
N LYS A 385 -8.55 2.34 1.37
CA LYS A 385 -9.11 2.53 0.03
C LYS A 385 -8.22 1.84 -1.01
N ARG A 386 -8.81 1.40 -2.11
CA ARG A 386 -8.03 0.93 -3.26
C ARG A 386 -7.45 2.08 -4.08
N ALA A 387 -6.21 1.92 -4.55
CA ALA A 387 -5.56 2.76 -5.53
C ALA A 387 -5.99 2.33 -6.95
N SER A 388 -6.75 3.17 -7.62
CA SER A 388 -7.16 2.93 -9.02
C SER A 388 -6.21 3.54 -10.05
N LYS A 389 -5.20 4.30 -9.59
CA LYS A 389 -4.33 5.14 -10.42
C LYS A 389 -2.89 5.07 -9.92
N ALA A 390 -1.96 5.42 -10.80
CA ALA A 390 -0.52 5.46 -10.55
C ALA A 390 0.02 6.91 -10.62
N THR A 391 -0.78 7.90 -10.22
CA THR A 391 -0.45 9.33 -10.36
C THR A 391 0.89 9.72 -9.73
N ASN A 392 1.27 9.10 -8.60
CA ASN A 392 2.53 9.39 -7.92
C ASN A 392 3.77 8.76 -8.60
N TYR A 393 3.58 7.89 -9.60
CA TYR A 393 4.64 7.16 -10.30
C TYR A 393 4.73 7.51 -11.79
N GLY A 394 3.78 8.31 -12.30
CA GLY A 394 3.81 8.84 -13.65
C GLY A 394 4.81 9.99 -13.77
N LYS A 395 5.74 9.90 -14.73
CA LYS A 395 6.70 10.95 -15.03
C LYS A 395 6.03 12.05 -15.84
N THR A 396 5.41 13.01 -15.15
CA THR A 396 4.64 14.11 -15.78
C THR A 396 5.41 14.86 -16.87
N GLU A 397 6.73 15.02 -16.71
CA GLU A 397 7.63 15.65 -17.67
C GLU A 397 7.78 14.87 -18.99
N THR A 398 7.44 13.59 -19.00
CA THR A 398 7.45 12.71 -20.18
C THR A 398 6.12 12.70 -20.92
N PHE A 399 5.05 13.23 -20.32
CA PHE A 399 3.73 13.26 -20.94
C PHE A 399 3.75 14.08 -22.22
N ARG A 400 3.33 13.49 -23.33
CA ARG A 400 3.25 14.15 -24.64
C ARG A 400 1.95 13.80 -25.32
N ILE A 401 1.30 14.82 -25.86
CA ILE A 401 0.18 14.67 -26.80
C ILE A 401 0.78 14.47 -28.20
N THR A 402 0.40 13.39 -28.86
CA THR A 402 0.82 13.09 -30.24
C THR A 402 -0.24 13.49 -31.26
N TYR A 403 -1.51 13.53 -30.86
CA TYR A 403 -2.63 13.98 -31.69
C TYR A 403 -3.73 14.60 -30.82
N SER A 404 -4.35 15.67 -31.31
CA SER A 404 -5.54 16.28 -30.70
C SER A 404 -6.49 16.81 -31.76
N ASP A 405 -7.78 16.54 -31.57
CA ASP A 405 -8.86 17.05 -32.41
C ASP A 405 -10.14 17.24 -31.58
N ASP A 406 -10.92 18.26 -31.90
CA ASP A 406 -12.18 18.59 -31.22
C ASP A 406 -13.29 18.77 -32.27
N VAL A 407 -14.13 17.74 -32.42
CA VAL A 407 -15.20 17.73 -33.42
C VAL A 407 -16.49 18.25 -32.80
N PHE A 408 -17.07 19.31 -33.37
CA PHE A 408 -18.40 19.78 -32.96
C PHE A 408 -19.46 18.69 -33.23
N SER A 409 -20.27 18.38 -32.22
CA SER A 409 -21.36 17.41 -32.34
C SER A 409 -22.70 18.11 -32.58
N HIS A 410 -23.18 18.87 -31.58
CA HIS A 410 -24.45 19.59 -31.64
C HIS A 410 -24.51 20.67 -30.54
N ALA A 411 -25.54 21.51 -30.57
CA ALA A 411 -25.81 22.49 -29.53
C ALA A 411 -27.30 22.54 -29.18
N TYR A 412 -27.64 22.85 -27.92
CA TYR A 412 -29.01 23.03 -27.46
C TYR A 412 -29.14 24.28 -26.59
N GLN A 413 -30.35 24.87 -26.55
CA GLN A 413 -30.61 26.06 -25.74
C GLN A 413 -30.76 25.72 -24.25
N LYS A 414 -30.27 26.59 -23.38
CA LYS A 414 -30.55 26.49 -21.95
C LYS A 414 -32.03 26.77 -21.73
N SER A 415 -32.76 25.79 -21.17
CA SER A 415 -34.12 25.99 -20.71
C SER A 415 -34.14 27.19 -19.76
N ARG A 416 -34.87 28.26 -20.14
CA ARG A 416 -35.15 29.38 -19.24
C ARG A 416 -36.01 28.81 -18.10
N ARG A 417 -35.40 28.62 -16.93
CA ARG A 417 -36.13 28.41 -15.68
C ARG A 417 -36.59 29.74 -15.12
#